data_AF-A0A821ZED7-F1
#
_entry.id   AF-A0A821ZED7-F1
#
_cell.length_a   1.000
_cell.length_b   1.000
_cell.length_c   1.000
_cell.angle_alpha   90.00
_cell.angle_beta   90.00
_cell.angle_gamma   90.00
#
_symmetry.space_group_name_H-M   'P 1'
#
loop_
_entity.id
_entity.type
_entity.pdbx_description
1 polymer ?
#
loop_
_entity_poly.entity_id
_entity_poly.type
_entity_poly.pdbx_seq_one_letter_code
_entity_poly.pdbx_strand_id
1 'polypeptide(L)'
;MKSMQDETLMPPRCCQKIIPIDLAKLTSTQIENFHAKHLEYSTKDRLYCSQPTCSTFIPPKRIVNGIGTCPKSGCGITTCSICKAASHGKLDCPKDEATAAVLATARKAGWTRCYQCRTMVELTHGCYHMTCRCRAEFCYVCSTPWKNCKCPQWDEERLFVEARVRTARIPARQIAQTNNGINF
;
A
#
# COMPACT_ATOMS: atom_id res chain seq x y z
N MET A 1 12.66 37.90 10.96
CA MET A 1 11.59 38.23 9.99
C MET A 1 10.33 37.47 10.41
N LYS A 2 9.21 38.16 10.72
CA LYS A 2 8.02 37.52 11.34
C LYS A 2 7.33 36.50 10.43
N SER A 3 7.34 36.70 9.11
CA SER A 3 6.75 35.77 8.13
C SER A 3 7.34 34.36 8.12
N MET A 4 8.53 34.16 8.69
CA MET A 4 9.15 32.83 8.82
C MET A 4 8.65 32.07 10.06
N GLN A 5 8.00 32.77 10.98
CA GLN A 5 7.42 32.24 12.21
C GLN A 5 5.88 32.19 12.15
N ASP A 6 5.27 33.00 11.29
CA ASP A 6 3.83 33.12 11.12
C ASP A 6 3.42 32.77 9.67
N GLU A 7 2.72 31.64 9.53
CA GLU A 7 2.23 31.12 8.26
C GLU A 7 1.24 32.07 7.57
N THR A 8 0.46 32.84 8.33
CA THR A 8 -0.54 33.79 7.77
C THR A 8 0.14 34.96 7.04
N LEU A 9 1.38 35.24 7.41
CA LEU A 9 2.22 36.29 6.85
C LEU A 9 3.17 35.76 5.75
N MET A 10 3.04 34.49 5.36
CA MET A 10 3.84 33.87 4.31
C MET A 10 3.05 33.78 2.98
N PRO A 11 3.67 34.10 1.83
CA PRO A 11 4.92 34.87 1.68
C PRO A 11 4.73 36.33 2.12
N PRO A 12 5.81 37.04 2.50
CA PRO A 12 5.74 38.46 2.88
C PRO A 12 5.26 39.30 1.69
N ARG A 13 4.27 40.17 1.95
CA ARG A 13 3.65 41.04 0.97
C ARG A 13 3.72 42.51 1.41
N CYS A 14 3.87 43.41 0.45
CA CYS A 14 3.66 44.86 0.62
C CYS A 14 2.66 45.32 -0.45
N CYS A 15 1.61 46.04 -0.07
CA CYS A 15 0.57 46.50 -0.99
C CYS A 15 0.03 45.37 -1.91
N GLN A 16 -0.23 44.19 -1.32
CA GLN A 16 -0.67 42.95 -2.00
C GLN A 16 0.33 42.33 -3.00
N LYS A 17 1.52 42.90 -3.17
CA LYS A 17 2.58 42.31 -4.01
C LYS A 17 3.55 41.50 -3.14
N ILE A 18 3.90 40.29 -3.59
CA ILE A 18 4.94 39.47 -2.97
C ILE A 18 6.26 40.24 -3.06
N ILE A 19 6.97 40.32 -1.94
CA ILE A 19 8.28 40.96 -1.90
C ILE A 19 9.31 39.95 -2.42
N PRO A 20 10.02 40.23 -3.53
CA PRO A 20 11.10 39.38 -4.00
C PRO A 20 12.21 39.30 -2.95
N ILE A 21 12.66 38.09 -2.62
CA ILE A 21 13.67 37.92 -1.58
C ILE A 21 15.03 38.52 -1.95
N ASP A 22 15.34 38.54 -3.24
CA ASP A 22 16.61 39.04 -3.77
C ASP A 22 16.78 40.55 -3.52
N LEU A 23 15.66 41.26 -3.29
CA LEU A 23 15.65 42.68 -2.95
C LEU A 23 15.82 42.94 -1.45
N ALA A 24 15.72 41.89 -0.62
CA ALA A 24 15.92 42.00 0.81
C ALA A 24 17.41 41.83 1.14
N LYS A 25 17.96 42.72 1.98
CA LYS A 25 19.32 42.60 2.52
C LYS A 25 19.40 41.47 3.55
N LEU A 26 19.27 40.23 3.08
CA LEU A 26 19.28 39.02 3.90
C LEU A 26 20.64 38.32 3.82
N THR A 27 20.99 37.63 4.89
CA THR A 27 22.13 36.71 4.90
C THR A 27 21.77 35.41 4.19
N SER A 28 22.76 34.65 3.74
CA SER A 28 22.53 33.33 3.12
C SER A 28 21.71 32.40 4.01
N THR A 29 21.97 32.38 5.32
CA THR A 29 21.20 31.59 6.29
C THR A 29 19.74 32.04 6.40
N GLN A 30 19.47 33.34 6.29
CA GLN A 30 18.08 33.84 6.31
C GLN A 30 17.33 33.44 5.03
N ILE A 31 18.00 33.49 3.88
CA ILE A 31 17.45 33.06 2.58
C ILE A 31 17.14 31.56 2.62
N GLU A 32 18.07 30.73 3.09
CA GLU A 32 17.86 29.28 3.25
C GLU A 32 16.67 28.97 4.16
N ASN A 33 16.63 29.61 5.33
CA ASN A 33 15.52 29.42 6.27
C ASN A 33 14.19 29.89 5.68
N PHE A 34 14.19 30.97 4.89
CA PHE A 34 12.98 31.42 4.21
C PHE A 34 12.50 30.37 3.23
N HIS A 35 13.37 29.85 2.36
CA HIS A 35 12.97 28.82 1.40
C HIS A 35 12.47 27.56 2.09
N ALA A 36 13.12 27.14 3.18
CA ALA A 36 12.67 26.03 3.99
C ALA A 36 11.26 26.26 4.57
N LYS A 37 11.01 27.44 5.16
CA LYS A 37 9.71 27.80 5.72
C LYS A 37 8.63 28.03 4.66
N HIS A 38 9.01 28.59 3.51
CA HIS A 38 8.10 28.75 2.38
C HIS A 38 7.61 27.39 1.90
N LEU A 39 8.55 26.46 1.69
CA LEU A 39 8.23 25.10 1.28
C LEU A 39 7.34 24.39 2.30
N GLU A 40 7.66 24.51 3.59
CA GLU A 40 6.84 23.97 4.68
C GLU A 40 5.41 24.53 4.59
N TYR A 41 5.25 25.84 4.66
CA TYR A 41 3.94 26.49 4.69
C TYR A 41 3.14 26.34 3.40
N SER A 42 3.78 26.23 2.24
CA SER A 42 3.10 25.97 0.97
C SER A 42 2.68 24.49 0.78
N THR A 43 3.17 23.58 1.62
CA THR A 43 2.82 22.16 1.53
C THR A 43 1.47 21.91 2.22
N LYS A 44 0.49 21.36 1.49
CA LYS A 44 -0.86 21.09 2.01
C LYS A 44 -0.88 19.96 3.06
N ASP A 45 -0.42 18.77 2.69
CA ASP A 45 -0.43 17.58 3.57
C ASP A 45 0.94 17.39 4.23
N ARG A 46 1.31 18.36 5.08
CA ARG A 46 2.62 18.37 5.75
C ARG A 46 2.87 17.07 6.52
N LEU A 47 4.13 16.70 6.57
CA LEU A 47 4.62 15.59 7.36
C LEU A 47 5.74 16.10 8.25
N TYR A 48 5.69 15.73 9.51
CA TYR A 48 6.69 16.06 10.51
C TYR A 48 7.27 14.78 11.08
N CYS A 49 8.51 14.83 11.56
CA CYS A 49 9.10 13.72 12.27
C CYS A 49 8.20 13.31 13.44
N SER A 50 7.82 12.04 13.50
CA SER A 50 6.97 11.48 14.55
C SER A 50 7.60 11.50 15.95
N GLN A 51 8.91 11.77 16.04
CA GLN A 51 9.59 11.98 17.32
C GLN A 51 9.26 13.37 17.87
N PRO A 52 8.55 13.48 19.01
CA PRO A 52 8.07 14.77 19.52
C PRO A 52 9.20 15.77 19.78
N THR A 53 10.35 15.31 20.28
CA THR A 53 11.55 16.13 20.52
C THR A 53 12.25 16.59 19.24
N CYS A 54 11.92 16.00 18.09
CA CYS A 54 12.50 16.37 16.80
C CYS A 54 11.56 17.28 16.01
N SER A 55 10.33 16.82 15.75
CA SER A 55 9.26 17.54 15.02
C SER A 55 9.70 18.29 13.76
N THR A 56 10.78 17.84 13.13
CA THR A 56 11.34 18.49 11.93
C THR A 56 10.44 18.21 10.74
N PHE A 57 10.14 19.25 9.95
CA PHE A 57 9.39 19.11 8.70
C PHE A 57 10.09 18.15 7.73
N ILE A 58 9.33 17.21 7.19
CA ILE A 58 9.79 16.24 6.20
C ILE A 58 9.27 16.70 4.83
N PRO A 59 10.15 17.19 3.94
CA PRO A 59 9.73 17.70 2.64
C PRO A 59 9.24 16.55 1.74
N PRO A 60 8.31 16.81 0.80
CA PRO A 60 7.74 15.79 -0.09
C PRO A 60 8.78 14.93 -0.81
N LYS A 61 9.92 15.53 -1.20
CA LYS A 61 11.06 14.82 -1.83
C LYS A 61 11.68 13.69 -0.98
N ARG A 62 11.38 13.63 0.32
CA ARG A 62 11.84 12.58 1.24
C ARG A 62 10.73 11.61 1.65
N ILE A 63 9.60 11.66 0.95
CA ILE A 63 8.47 10.76 1.15
C ILE A 63 8.46 9.76 -0.01
N VAL A 64 8.69 8.48 0.31
CA VAL A 64 8.69 7.39 -0.68
C VAL A 64 7.70 6.33 -0.19
N ASN A 65 6.78 5.91 -1.06
CA ASN A 65 5.75 4.91 -0.74
C ASN A 65 4.99 5.22 0.57
N GLY A 66 4.65 6.49 0.79
CA GLY A 66 3.93 6.93 2.00
C GLY A 66 4.77 6.93 3.28
N ILE A 67 6.10 6.80 3.18
CA ILE A 67 7.02 6.85 4.32
C ILE A 67 7.94 8.05 4.16
N GLY A 68 7.87 8.99 5.09
CA GLY A 68 8.75 10.15 5.15
C GLY A 68 9.98 9.89 6.03
N THR A 69 11.18 10.18 5.52
CA THR A 69 12.43 10.05 6.29
C THR A 69 12.91 11.41 6.78
N CYS A 70 13.07 11.56 8.10
CA CYS A 70 13.49 12.81 8.73
C CYS A 70 14.81 13.34 8.15
N PRO A 71 14.89 14.62 7.73
CA PRO A 71 16.10 15.21 7.17
C PRO A 71 17.13 15.64 8.21
N LYS A 72 16.76 15.74 9.48
CA LYS A 72 17.67 16.18 10.55
C LYS A 72 18.81 15.18 10.70
N SER A 73 20.05 15.67 10.60
CA SER A 73 21.25 14.86 10.83
C SER A 73 21.19 14.19 12.20
N GLY A 74 21.54 12.90 12.27
CA GLY A 74 21.48 12.09 13.49
C GLY A 74 20.09 11.64 13.92
N CYS A 75 19.00 12.03 13.23
CA CYS A 75 17.65 11.57 13.57
C CYS A 75 17.25 10.31 12.79
N GLY A 76 17.15 10.39 11.46
CA GLY A 76 16.84 9.24 10.59
C GLY A 76 15.46 8.58 10.78
N ILE A 77 14.64 9.06 11.71
CA ILE A 77 13.33 8.48 12.02
C ILE A 77 12.41 8.55 10.80
N THR A 78 11.68 7.47 10.58
CA THR A 78 10.70 7.35 9.50
C THR A 78 9.29 7.47 10.03
N THR A 79 8.44 8.19 9.30
CA THR A 79 7.09 8.54 9.72
C THR A 79 6.10 8.17 8.61
N CYS A 80 4.99 7.55 8.97
CA CYS A 80 3.91 7.24 8.05
C CYS A 80 3.17 8.51 7.61
N SER A 81 3.04 8.72 6.31
CA SER A 81 2.39 9.92 5.76
C SER A 81 0.88 9.96 6.01
N ILE A 82 0.25 8.80 6.26
CA ILE A 82 -1.19 8.64 6.49
C ILE A 82 -1.52 8.91 7.96
N CYS A 83 -1.01 8.10 8.89
CA CYS A 83 -1.35 8.25 10.31
C CYS A 83 -0.47 9.24 11.07
N LYS A 84 0.59 9.76 10.45
CA LYS A 84 1.59 10.68 11.03
C LYS A 84 2.38 10.11 12.23
N ALA A 85 2.22 8.83 12.54
CA ALA A 85 2.98 8.12 13.57
C ALA A 85 4.29 7.52 13.00
N ALA A 86 5.08 6.89 13.86
CA ALA A 86 6.26 6.13 13.44
C ALA A 86 5.91 5.12 12.34
N SER A 87 6.82 4.94 11.38
CA SER A 87 6.63 3.98 10.29
C SER A 87 6.41 2.58 10.84
N HIS A 88 5.43 1.86 10.28
CA HIS A 88 5.05 0.50 10.66
C HIS A 88 5.59 -0.55 9.66
N GLY A 89 6.65 -0.21 8.91
CA GLY A 89 7.35 -1.13 8.03
C GLY A 89 6.44 -1.70 6.94
N LYS A 90 6.32 -3.03 6.90
CA LYS A 90 5.50 -3.75 5.91
C LYS A 90 4.03 -3.93 6.34
N LEU A 91 3.66 -3.49 7.53
CA LEU A 91 2.27 -3.56 7.99
C LEU A 91 1.46 -2.47 7.27
N ASP A 92 0.21 -2.78 6.96
CA ASP A 92 -0.69 -1.75 6.41
C ASP A 92 -0.99 -0.70 7.49
N CYS A 93 -1.20 0.55 7.08
CA CYS A 93 -1.52 1.60 8.03
C CYS A 93 -2.95 1.39 8.57
N PRO A 94 -3.17 1.40 9.89
CA PRO A 94 -4.51 1.20 10.45
C PRO A 94 -5.47 2.37 10.15
N LYS A 95 -4.94 3.54 9.76
CA LYS A 95 -5.72 4.71 9.34
C LYS A 95 -5.83 4.87 7.82
N ASP A 96 -5.36 3.88 7.05
CA ASP A 96 -5.54 3.87 5.60
C ASP A 96 -6.90 3.27 5.24
N GLU A 97 -7.90 4.14 5.13
CA GLU A 97 -9.27 3.79 4.80
C GLU A 97 -9.39 3.16 3.40
N ALA A 98 -8.58 3.60 2.44
CA ALA A 98 -8.59 3.06 1.08
C ALA A 98 -8.11 1.60 1.08
N THR A 99 -6.99 1.32 1.75
CA THR A 99 -6.51 -0.06 1.93
C THR A 99 -7.54 -0.88 2.72
N ALA A 100 -8.13 -0.33 3.78
CA ALA A 100 -9.17 -1.03 4.54
C ALA A 100 -10.37 -1.41 3.67
N ALA A 101 -10.83 -0.52 2.78
CA ALA A 101 -11.92 -0.78 1.85
C ALA A 101 -11.59 -1.89 0.84
N VAL A 102 -10.39 -1.88 0.26
CA VAL A 102 -9.92 -2.95 -0.65
C VAL A 102 -9.88 -4.30 0.07
N LEU A 103 -9.39 -4.33 1.31
CA LEU A 103 -9.36 -5.55 2.12
C LEU A 103 -10.76 -6.05 2.48
N ALA A 104 -11.73 -5.16 2.70
CA ALA A 104 -13.11 -5.54 2.92
C ALA A 104 -13.73 -6.18 1.67
N THR A 105 -13.50 -5.61 0.48
CA THR A 105 -13.93 -6.18 -0.79
C THR A 105 -13.29 -7.56 -1.03
N ALA A 106 -11.98 -7.68 -0.79
CA ALA A 106 -11.28 -8.95 -0.92
C ALA A 106 -11.87 -10.05 -0.04
N ARG A 107 -12.19 -9.74 1.23
CA ARG A 107 -12.84 -10.70 2.14
C ARG A 107 -14.21 -11.15 1.61
N LYS A 108 -15.01 -10.23 1.07
CA LYS A 108 -16.32 -10.56 0.49
C LYS A 108 -16.19 -11.47 -0.75
N ALA A 109 -15.14 -11.27 -1.54
CA ALA A 109 -14.84 -12.11 -2.70
C ALA A 109 -14.11 -13.42 -2.34
N GLY A 110 -13.78 -13.64 -1.07
CA GLY A 110 -13.00 -14.80 -0.61
C GLY A 110 -11.53 -14.77 -1.03
N TRP A 111 -11.01 -13.60 -1.42
CA TRP A 111 -9.61 -13.41 -1.81
C TRP A 111 -8.69 -13.32 -0.59
N THR A 112 -7.45 -13.82 -0.74
CA THR A 112 -6.46 -13.89 0.33
C THR A 112 -5.17 -13.18 -0.06
N ARG A 113 -4.46 -12.56 0.90
CA ARG A 113 -3.13 -11.97 0.68
C ARG A 113 -2.02 -12.96 0.99
N CYS A 114 -0.98 -12.99 0.16
CA CYS A 114 0.27 -13.66 0.52
C CYS A 114 0.86 -13.06 1.81
N TYR A 115 1.27 -13.87 2.78
CA TYR A 115 1.86 -13.35 4.02
C TYR A 115 3.16 -12.56 3.81
N GLN A 116 3.93 -12.92 2.77
CA GLN A 116 5.27 -12.36 2.56
C GLN A 116 5.26 -11.08 1.74
N CYS A 117 4.65 -11.09 0.55
CA CYS A 117 4.62 -9.93 -0.34
C CYS A 117 3.30 -9.17 -0.31
N ARG A 118 2.29 -9.68 0.39
CA ARG A 118 0.98 -9.04 0.57
C ARG A 118 0.16 -8.85 -0.72
N THR A 119 0.61 -9.38 -1.86
CA THR A 119 -0.19 -9.43 -3.10
C THR A 119 -1.49 -10.19 -2.86
N MET A 120 -2.58 -9.70 -3.45
CA MET A 120 -3.88 -10.35 -3.42
C MET A 120 -3.90 -11.56 -4.35
N VAL A 121 -4.46 -12.66 -3.88
CA VAL A 121 -4.53 -13.94 -4.58
C VAL A 121 -5.96 -14.44 -4.56
N GLU A 122 -6.45 -14.80 -5.73
CA GLU A 122 -7.72 -15.47 -5.94
C GLU A 122 -7.48 -16.97 -6.13
N LEU A 123 -8.34 -17.79 -5.51
CA LEU A 123 -8.39 -19.23 -5.73
C LEU A 123 -9.72 -19.58 -6.36
N THR A 124 -9.71 -19.85 -7.66
CA THR A 124 -10.91 -20.27 -8.39
C THR A 124 -11.19 -21.76 -8.23
N HIS A 125 -10.14 -22.56 -8.14
CA HIS A 125 -10.23 -24.02 -8.03
C HIS A 125 -8.96 -24.64 -7.42
N GLY A 126 -9.06 -25.86 -6.92
CA GLY A 126 -7.93 -26.65 -6.42
C GLY A 126 -7.81 -26.66 -4.90
N CYS A 127 -6.66 -27.13 -4.42
CA CYS A 127 -6.36 -27.18 -2.99
C CYS A 127 -5.93 -25.81 -2.44
N TYR A 128 -5.91 -25.68 -1.12
CA TYR A 128 -5.52 -24.47 -0.41
C TYR A 128 -4.00 -24.26 -0.33
N HIS A 129 -3.18 -25.08 -1.01
CA HIS A 129 -1.74 -24.86 -1.14
C HIS A 129 -1.43 -23.87 -2.27
N MET A 130 -1.02 -22.65 -1.92
CA MET A 130 -0.76 -21.59 -2.88
C MET A 130 0.72 -21.28 -2.99
N THR A 131 1.21 -21.14 -4.21
CA THR A 131 2.55 -20.58 -4.50
C THR A 131 2.38 -19.16 -5.05
N CYS A 132 2.86 -18.17 -4.32
CA CYS A 132 2.81 -16.77 -4.75
C CYS A 132 3.85 -16.49 -5.85
N ARG A 133 3.67 -15.40 -6.60
CA ARG A 133 4.68 -14.88 -7.55
C ARG A 133 6.01 -14.53 -6.88
N CYS A 134 6.00 -14.21 -5.59
CA CYS A 134 7.23 -14.03 -4.79
C CYS A 134 7.85 -15.37 -4.31
N ARG A 135 7.36 -16.51 -4.82
CA ARG A 135 7.75 -17.89 -4.48
C ARG A 135 7.41 -18.36 -3.06
N ALA A 136 6.69 -17.56 -2.28
CA ALA A 136 6.20 -17.99 -0.97
C ALA A 136 5.10 -19.05 -1.14
N GLU A 137 5.21 -20.15 -0.40
CA GLU A 137 4.17 -21.18 -0.30
C GLU A 137 3.34 -20.97 0.96
N PHE A 138 2.02 -20.91 0.83
CA PHE A 138 1.13 -20.53 1.93
C PHE A 138 -0.25 -21.19 1.84
N CYS A 139 -0.94 -21.26 2.98
CA CYS A 139 -2.33 -21.70 3.06
C CYS A 139 -3.28 -20.58 2.60
N TYR A 140 -4.14 -20.84 1.62
CA TYR A 140 -5.12 -19.87 1.13
C TYR A 140 -6.12 -19.41 2.20
N VAL A 141 -6.46 -20.28 3.16
CA VAL A 141 -7.48 -19.99 4.19
C VAL A 141 -6.97 -18.98 5.21
N CYS A 142 -5.76 -19.17 5.72
CA CYS A 142 -5.25 -18.40 6.85
C CYS A 142 -3.97 -17.60 6.53
N SER A 143 -3.51 -17.65 5.29
CA SER A 143 -2.28 -16.98 4.81
C SER A 143 -0.97 -17.46 5.45
N THR A 144 -0.95 -18.39 6.41
CA THR A 144 0.30 -18.85 7.04
C THR A 144 1.18 -19.62 6.07
N PRO A 145 2.52 -19.70 6.29
CA PRO A 145 3.38 -20.52 5.46
C PRO A 145 2.85 -21.97 5.42
N TRP A 146 2.98 -22.62 4.26
CA TRP A 146 2.37 -23.93 4.02
C TRP A 146 2.80 -24.97 5.08
N LYS A 147 1.87 -25.83 5.48
CA LYS A 147 2.01 -26.83 6.57
C LYS A 147 2.23 -26.27 7.99
N ASN A 148 2.11 -24.95 8.21
CA ASN A 148 2.14 -24.35 9.56
C ASN A 148 0.75 -24.01 10.12
N CYS A 149 -0.30 -24.69 9.67
CA CYS A 149 -1.68 -24.53 10.14
C CYS A 149 -2.45 -25.85 10.11
N LYS A 150 -3.58 -25.90 10.82
CA LYS A 150 -4.53 -27.04 10.83
C LYS A 150 -5.73 -26.83 9.89
N CYS A 151 -5.65 -25.88 8.95
CA CYS A 151 -6.71 -25.66 7.98
C CYS A 151 -6.94 -26.92 7.12
N PRO A 152 -8.17 -27.15 6.62
CA PRO A 152 -8.40 -28.18 5.63
C PRO A 152 -7.48 -27.97 4.42
N GLN A 153 -7.17 -29.04 3.70
CA GLN A 153 -6.30 -28.95 2.52
C GLN A 153 -7.06 -28.52 1.26
N TRP A 154 -8.36 -28.76 1.17
CA TRP A 154 -9.22 -28.36 0.06
C TRP A 154 -10.66 -28.22 0.54
N ASP A 155 -11.52 -27.68 -0.33
CA ASP A 155 -12.97 -27.66 -0.18
C ASP A 155 -13.58 -28.49 -1.32
N GLU A 156 -14.41 -29.48 -0.95
CA GLU A 156 -14.99 -30.44 -1.87
C GLU A 156 -15.86 -29.76 -2.93
N GLU A 157 -16.59 -28.69 -2.58
CA GLU A 157 -17.43 -27.97 -3.53
C GLU A 157 -16.59 -27.38 -4.69
N ARG A 158 -15.37 -26.93 -4.40
CA ARG A 158 -14.45 -26.38 -5.41
C ARG A 158 -13.87 -27.46 -6.34
N LEU A 159 -13.76 -28.71 -5.88
CA LEU A 159 -13.32 -29.82 -6.72
C LEU A 159 -14.37 -30.17 -7.79
N PHE A 160 -15.66 -30.08 -7.45
CA PHE A 160 -16.73 -30.33 -8.42
C PHE A 160 -16.84 -29.24 -9.49
N VAL A 161 -16.50 -27.99 -9.15
CA VAL A 161 -16.40 -26.90 -10.14
C VAL A 161 -15.33 -27.21 -11.18
N GLU A 162 -14.15 -27.72 -10.79
CA GLU A 162 -13.14 -28.17 -11.75
C GLU A 162 -13.64 -29.27 -12.67
N ALA A 163 -14.28 -30.29 -12.10
CA ALA A 163 -14.80 -31.42 -12.88
C ALA A 163 -15.82 -30.94 -13.92
N ARG A 164 -16.69 -29.98 -13.54
CA ARG A 164 -17.65 -29.34 -14.46
C ARG A 164 -16.97 -28.49 -15.53
N VAL A 165 -15.96 -27.70 -15.17
CA VAL A 165 -15.21 -26.89 -16.15
C VAL A 165 -14.42 -27.77 -17.13
N ARG A 166 -13.83 -28.88 -16.67
CA ARG A 166 -13.12 -29.85 -17.53
C ARG A 166 -14.08 -30.58 -18.46
N THR A 167 -15.20 -31.09 -17.95
CA THR A 167 -16.21 -31.77 -18.78
C THR A 167 -16.86 -30.83 -19.81
N ALA A 168 -17.10 -29.57 -19.47
CA ALA A 168 -17.62 -28.55 -20.39
C ALA A 168 -16.63 -28.15 -21.51
N ARG A 169 -15.32 -28.40 -21.33
CA ARG A 169 -14.28 -28.15 -22.33
C ARG A 169 -14.02 -29.34 -23.27
N ILE A 170 -14.58 -30.52 -22.98
CA ILE A 170 -14.53 -31.66 -23.89
C ILE A 170 -15.65 -31.45 -24.92
N PRO A 171 -15.34 -31.25 -26.22
CA PRO A 171 -16.39 -31.17 -27.22
C PRO A 171 -17.19 -32.48 -27.24
N ALA A 172 -18.52 -32.39 -27.34
CA ALA A 172 -19.50 -33.48 -27.28
C ALA A 172 -19.40 -34.51 -28.43
N ARG A 173 -18.21 -34.78 -28.95
CA ARG A 173 -18.00 -35.56 -30.19
C ARG A 173 -17.63 -37.03 -29.96
N GLN A 174 -17.67 -37.54 -28.73
CA GLN A 174 -17.27 -38.93 -28.44
C GLN A 174 -18.28 -39.78 -27.63
N ILE A 175 -19.51 -39.32 -27.40
CA ILE A 175 -20.54 -40.13 -26.71
C ILE A 175 -21.50 -40.83 -27.70
N ALA A 176 -21.38 -40.59 -29.00
CA ALA A 176 -22.27 -41.19 -30.01
C ALA A 176 -21.51 -42.11 -30.96
N GLN A 177 -20.96 -43.24 -30.50
CA GLN A 177 -20.52 -44.32 -31.40
C GLN A 177 -20.18 -45.68 -30.74
N THR A 178 -20.92 -46.15 -29.74
CA THR A 178 -20.94 -47.60 -29.42
C THR A 178 -22.32 -48.03 -28.93
N ASN A 179 -23.34 -47.87 -29.78
CA ASN A 179 -24.58 -48.61 -29.66
C ASN A 179 -25.11 -48.82 -31.08
N ASN A 180 -24.67 -49.91 -31.72
CA ASN A 180 -25.43 -50.68 -32.72
C ASN A 180 -24.55 -51.82 -33.23
N GLY A 181 -24.94 -53.08 -32.93
CA GLY A 181 -24.34 -54.23 -33.59
C GLY A 181 -24.46 -55.57 -32.85
N ILE A 182 -25.65 -55.98 -32.42
CA ILE A 182 -25.95 -57.43 -32.27
C ILE A 182 -27.16 -57.72 -33.15
N ASN A 183 -26.92 -58.45 -34.24
CA ASN A 183 -27.83 -59.41 -34.85
C ASN A 183 -27.09 -60.08 -36.02
N PHE A 184 -26.64 -61.31 -35.81
CA PHE A 184 -27.07 -62.52 -36.52
C PHE A 184 -26.71 -63.73 -35.66
#